data_AF-A0A3D8Y2Z1-F1
#
_entry.id   AF-A0A3D8Y2Z1-F1
#
_cell.length_a   1.000
_cell.length_b   1.000
_cell.length_c   1.000
_cell.angle_alpha   90.00
_cell.angle_beta   90.00
_cell.angle_gamma   90.00
#
_symmetry.space_group_name_H-M   'P 1'
#
loop_
_entity.id
_entity.type
_entity.pdbx_description
1 polymer ?
#
loop_
_entity_poly.entity_id
_entity_poly.type
_entity_poly.pdbx_seq_one_letter_code
_entity_poly.pdbx_strand_id
1 'polypeptide(L)'
;MIKPVLYFKIIFYIILLKTMKTTIMYILALFLLAGCNSETQQSTDNETDHQGHDHGSQGGDPRVAEVMAIHDSIMPSVSKIMDLKQKITIDLKTTDSLLALKPTGDLKRRKEEAFTLHLQLEKADQEMMNWMHQYKADTLTKLDEQAAATYIADQKMKIEAVRNLMTKSIKEAQIFTEKR
;
A
#
# COMPACT_ATOMS: atom_id res chain seq x y z
N MET A 1 34.14 -4.06 36.55
CA MET A 1 34.55 -5.46 36.32
C MET A 1 33.62 -6.08 35.27
N ILE A 2 33.94 -5.92 33.98
CA ILE A 2 33.06 -6.29 32.86
C ILE A 2 33.29 -7.77 32.55
N LYS A 3 32.21 -8.58 32.59
CA LYS A 3 32.27 -10.04 32.51
C LYS A 3 32.83 -10.51 31.15
N PRO A 4 33.81 -11.43 31.13
CA PRO A 4 34.53 -11.85 29.90
C PRO A 4 33.61 -12.43 28.82
N VAL A 5 32.43 -12.92 29.19
CA VAL A 5 31.43 -13.49 28.26
C VAL A 5 30.82 -12.43 27.31
N LEU A 6 30.73 -11.17 27.72
CA LEU A 6 30.16 -10.11 26.88
C LEU A 6 31.13 -9.68 25.78
N TYR A 7 32.43 -9.69 26.08
CA TYR A 7 33.49 -9.28 25.15
C TYR A 7 33.60 -10.26 23.97
N PHE A 8 33.52 -11.56 24.23
CA PHE A 8 33.51 -12.59 23.19
C PHE A 8 32.30 -12.49 22.25
N LYS A 9 31.10 -12.17 22.77
CA LYS A 9 29.90 -12.01 21.94
C LYS A 9 29.99 -10.80 21.00
N ILE A 10 30.56 -9.69 21.48
CA ILE A 10 30.72 -8.47 20.68
C ILE A 10 31.77 -8.69 19.57
N ILE A 11 32.90 -9.32 19.90
CA ILE A 11 33.93 -9.64 18.90
C ILE A 11 33.38 -10.60 17.83
N PHE A 12 32.66 -11.65 18.25
CA PHE A 12 32.03 -12.59 17.31
C PHE A 12 31.04 -11.90 16.37
N TYR A 13 30.20 -10.99 16.90
CA TYR A 13 29.24 -10.23 16.09
C TYR A 13 29.92 -9.29 15.09
N ILE A 14 31.00 -8.60 15.48
CA ILE A 14 31.78 -7.72 14.59
C ILE A 14 32.46 -8.52 13.48
N ILE A 15 33.00 -9.71 13.79
CA ILE A 15 33.60 -10.60 12.79
C ILE A 15 32.54 -11.08 11.78
N LEU A 16 31.36 -11.51 12.26
CA LEU A 16 30.25 -11.96 11.40
C LEU A 16 29.73 -10.84 10.48
N LEU A 17 29.65 -9.61 10.99
CA LEU A 17 29.22 -8.45 10.20
C LEU A 17 30.24 -8.10 9.10
N LYS A 18 31.54 -8.32 9.36
CA LYS A 18 32.62 -8.02 8.41
C LYS A 18 32.71 -9.04 7.28
N THR A 19 32.44 -10.32 7.55
CA THR A 19 32.43 -11.40 6.55
C THR A 19 31.20 -11.35 5.63
N MET A 20 30.04 -10.93 6.12
CA MET A 20 28.85 -10.71 5.27
C MET A 20 29.01 -9.54 4.28
N LYS A 21 29.64 -8.43 4.69
CA LYS A 21 29.83 -7.27 3.79
C LYS A 21 30.85 -7.52 2.69
N THR A 22 31.89 -8.32 2.98
CA THR A 22 32.91 -8.66 1.98
C THR A 22 32.38 -9.63 0.92
N THR A 23 31.53 -10.59 1.31
CA THR A 23 30.91 -11.52 0.35
C THR A 23 29.89 -10.85 -0.58
N ILE A 24 29.15 -9.84 -0.10
CA ILE A 24 28.21 -9.06 -0.94
C ILE A 24 28.93 -8.21 -2.00
N MET A 25 30.13 -7.71 -1.72
CA MET A 25 30.91 -6.92 -2.70
C MET A 25 31.47 -7.76 -3.86
N TYR A 26 31.76 -9.06 -3.67
CA TYR A 26 32.30 -9.91 -4.74
C TYR A 26 31.24 -10.43 -5.72
N ILE A 27 29.95 -10.43 -5.35
CA ILE A 27 28.86 -10.88 -6.23
C ILE A 27 28.46 -9.80 -7.25
N LEU A 28 28.81 -8.53 -7.01
CA LEU A 28 28.51 -7.41 -7.91
C LEU A 28 29.54 -7.21 -9.04
N ALA A 29 30.63 -7.97 -9.06
CA ALA A 29 31.74 -7.79 -10.01
C ALA A 29 31.85 -8.89 -11.09
N LEU A 30 30.85 -9.78 -11.22
CA LEU A 30 30.94 -10.96 -12.09
C LEU A 30 29.79 -11.09 -13.12
N PHE A 31 29.22 -9.96 -13.57
CA PHE A 31 28.16 -9.91 -14.59
C PHE A 31 28.44 -8.86 -15.70
N LEU A 32 29.70 -8.68 -16.09
CA LEU A 32 30.10 -7.70 -17.13
C LEU A 32 30.86 -8.31 -18.32
N LEU A 33 30.62 -9.57 -18.68
CA LEU A 33 31.16 -10.14 -19.93
C LEU A 33 30.17 -11.11 -20.61
N ALA A 34 29.16 -10.55 -21.27
CA ALA A 34 28.52 -11.17 -22.43
C ALA A 34 28.08 -10.06 -23.38
N GLY A 35 28.99 -9.71 -24.31
CA GLY A 35 28.77 -8.69 -25.33
C GLY A 35 27.90 -9.17 -26.50
N CYS A 36 27.10 -8.22 -27.01
CA CYS A 36 26.64 -7.94 -28.39
C CYS A 36 26.66 -9.05 -29.46
N ASN A 37 25.55 -9.18 -30.22
CA ASN A 37 25.38 -8.54 -31.54
C ASN A 37 24.10 -9.05 -32.28
N SER A 38 23.27 -8.14 -32.83
CA SER A 38 22.65 -8.27 -34.16
C SER A 38 21.88 -7.00 -34.56
N GLU A 39 22.26 -6.52 -35.76
CA GLU A 39 21.62 -5.70 -36.78
C GLU A 39 20.46 -4.73 -36.51
N THR A 40 20.65 -3.54 -37.10
CA THR A 40 19.72 -2.43 -37.30
C THR A 40 18.50 -2.80 -38.13
N GLN A 41 17.30 -2.39 -37.69
CA GLN A 41 16.25 -1.87 -38.57
C GLN A 41 15.34 -0.86 -37.85
N GLN A 42 15.56 0.41 -38.19
CA GLN A 42 14.61 1.49 -38.50
C GLN A 42 13.25 1.59 -37.76
N SER A 43 13.14 2.73 -37.07
CA SER A 43 11.99 3.56 -36.70
C SER A 43 10.59 3.17 -37.19
N THR A 44 9.68 3.00 -36.24
CA THR A 44 8.29 3.48 -36.33
C THR A 44 7.82 3.89 -34.94
N ASP A 45 7.37 5.14 -34.81
CA ASP A 45 6.65 5.65 -33.65
C ASP A 45 5.51 4.70 -33.28
N ASN A 46 5.42 4.32 -32.00
CA ASN A 46 4.17 3.80 -31.46
C ASN A 46 4.04 4.13 -29.97
N GLU A 47 3.09 5.03 -29.75
CA GLU A 47 2.29 5.24 -28.55
C GLU A 47 2.27 4.02 -27.62
N THR A 48 2.81 4.19 -26.41
CA THR A 48 2.74 3.19 -25.35
C THR A 48 1.29 3.07 -24.88
N ASP A 49 0.59 2.14 -25.52
CA ASP A 49 -0.65 1.57 -25.01
C ASP A 49 -0.35 0.90 -23.67
N HIS A 50 -0.78 1.56 -22.58
CA HIS A 50 -0.78 0.98 -21.26
C HIS A 50 -1.82 -0.15 -21.29
N GLN A 51 -1.37 -1.38 -21.50
CA GLN A 51 -2.16 -2.59 -21.36
C GLN A 51 -2.90 -2.57 -20.01
N GLY A 52 -4.19 -2.22 -20.08
CA GLY A 52 -5.12 -2.37 -18.99
C GLY A 52 -5.18 -3.85 -18.63
N HIS A 53 -5.04 -4.15 -17.35
CA HIS A 53 -5.44 -5.45 -16.82
C HIS A 53 -6.92 -5.64 -17.18
N ASP A 54 -7.19 -6.56 -18.10
CA ASP A 54 -8.52 -6.96 -18.54
C ASP A 54 -9.31 -7.50 -17.35
N HIS A 55 -10.06 -6.61 -16.70
CA HIS A 55 -11.13 -7.00 -15.78
C HIS A 55 -12.29 -7.52 -16.63
N GLY A 56 -12.13 -8.78 -17.04
CA GLY A 56 -13.11 -9.66 -17.67
C GLY A 56 -14.37 -8.99 -18.18
N SER A 57 -14.32 -8.50 -19.40
CA SER A 57 -15.53 -8.14 -20.14
C SER A 57 -15.51 -8.85 -21.47
N GLN A 58 -16.39 -9.84 -21.63
CA GLN A 58 -17.24 -9.96 -22.83
C GLN A 58 -18.57 -10.63 -22.45
N GLY A 59 -19.66 -9.85 -22.49
CA GLY A 59 -21.05 -10.32 -22.31
C GLY A 59 -21.66 -10.21 -20.90
N GLY A 60 -21.02 -9.47 -19.99
CA GLY A 60 -21.35 -9.46 -18.55
C GLY A 60 -22.60 -8.68 -18.14
N ASP A 61 -23.25 -9.16 -17.07
CA ASP A 61 -24.38 -8.54 -16.38
C ASP A 61 -24.09 -7.05 -16.04
N PRO A 62 -24.96 -6.09 -16.41
CA PRO A 62 -24.73 -4.66 -16.19
C PRO A 62 -24.52 -4.30 -14.71
N ARG A 63 -25.04 -5.10 -13.79
CA ARG A 63 -24.85 -4.91 -12.34
C ARG A 63 -23.40 -5.15 -11.92
N VAL A 64 -22.66 -6.00 -12.62
CA VAL A 64 -21.21 -6.21 -12.39
C VAL A 64 -20.44 -4.96 -12.76
N ALA A 65 -20.79 -4.33 -13.89
CA ALA A 65 -20.17 -3.08 -14.32
C ALA A 65 -20.37 -1.96 -13.28
N GLU A 66 -21.52 -1.90 -12.62
CA GLU A 66 -21.74 -0.95 -11.52
C GLU A 66 -20.82 -1.19 -10.32
N VAL A 67 -20.60 -2.45 -9.94
CA VAL A 67 -19.66 -2.80 -8.85
C VAL A 67 -18.24 -2.38 -9.21
N MET A 68 -17.79 -2.70 -10.42
CA MET A 68 -16.45 -2.37 -10.88
C MET A 68 -16.26 -0.86 -11.07
N ALA A 69 -17.27 -0.15 -11.55
CA ALA A 69 -17.22 1.32 -11.65
C ALA A 69 -16.99 1.98 -10.28
N ILE A 70 -17.57 1.43 -9.20
CA ILE A 70 -17.30 1.93 -7.84
C ILE A 70 -15.84 1.64 -7.45
N HIS A 71 -15.35 0.41 -7.66
CA HIS A 71 -13.96 0.04 -7.40
C HIS A 71 -12.99 0.99 -8.13
N ASP A 72 -13.14 1.14 -9.44
CA ASP A 72 -12.24 1.93 -10.28
C ASP A 72 -12.25 3.40 -9.85
N SER A 73 -13.42 3.93 -9.46
CA SER A 73 -13.55 5.32 -9.00
C SER A 73 -12.76 5.63 -7.72
N ILE A 74 -12.50 4.63 -6.87
CA ILE A 74 -11.82 4.82 -5.59
C ILE A 74 -10.36 4.34 -5.61
N MET A 75 -9.89 3.66 -6.65
CA MET A 75 -8.49 3.25 -6.77
C MET A 75 -7.47 4.39 -6.65
N PRO A 76 -7.69 5.60 -7.21
CA PRO A 76 -6.78 6.73 -6.99
C PRO A 76 -6.65 7.14 -5.52
N SER A 77 -7.65 6.83 -4.70
CA SER A 77 -7.67 7.15 -3.27
C SER A 77 -6.66 6.32 -2.46
N VAL A 78 -6.20 5.17 -2.97
CA VAL A 78 -5.18 4.33 -2.31
C VAL A 78 -3.85 5.08 -2.20
N SER A 79 -3.39 5.72 -3.29
CA SER A 79 -2.18 6.54 -3.27
C SER A 79 -2.33 7.70 -2.29
N LYS A 80 -3.50 8.35 -2.28
CA LYS A 80 -3.79 9.46 -1.37
C LYS A 80 -3.76 9.05 0.10
N ILE A 81 -4.25 7.83 0.42
CA ILE A 81 -4.14 7.26 1.77
C ILE A 81 -2.67 7.11 2.17
N MET A 82 -1.82 6.60 1.29
CA MET A 82 -0.39 6.43 1.58
C MET A 82 0.31 7.77 1.85
N ASP A 83 0.03 8.78 1.03
CA ASP A 83 0.59 10.13 1.23
C ASP A 83 0.16 10.72 2.59
N LEU A 84 -1.10 10.54 2.98
CA LEU A 84 -1.62 11.01 4.26
C LEU A 84 -1.02 10.25 5.45
N LYS A 85 -0.87 8.92 5.35
CA LYS A 85 -0.19 8.09 6.35
C LYS A 85 1.26 8.57 6.56
N GLN A 86 1.97 8.89 5.48
CA GLN A 86 3.32 9.44 5.56
C GLN A 86 3.34 10.80 6.27
N LYS A 87 2.46 11.74 5.90
CA LYS A 87 2.36 13.06 6.55
C LYS A 87 2.06 12.93 8.04
N ILE A 88 1.13 12.06 8.43
CA ILE A 88 0.77 11.82 9.82
C ILE A 88 1.92 11.14 10.58
N THR A 89 2.66 10.23 9.95
CA THR A 89 3.84 9.59 10.57
C THR A 89 4.92 10.63 10.90
N ILE A 90 5.16 11.59 10.00
CA ILE A 90 6.09 12.70 10.25
C ILE A 90 5.58 13.57 11.41
N ASP A 91 4.28 13.85 11.44
CA ASP A 91 3.66 14.64 12.52
C ASP A 91 3.78 13.96 13.88
N LEU A 92 3.55 12.65 13.95
CA LEU A 92 3.74 11.84 15.15
C LEU A 92 5.18 11.94 15.67
N LYS A 93 6.17 11.73 14.80
CA LYS A 93 7.60 11.83 15.17
C LYS A 93 7.97 13.23 15.67
N THR A 94 7.45 14.25 15.01
CA THR A 94 7.68 15.66 15.38
C THR A 94 7.05 15.95 16.74
N THR A 95 5.80 15.55 16.93
CA THR A 95 5.05 15.72 18.19
C THR A 95 5.72 14.98 19.34
N ASP A 96 6.22 13.77 19.11
CA ASP A 96 6.99 13.00 20.09
C ASP A 96 8.26 13.73 20.53
N SER A 97 9.00 14.29 19.57
CA SER A 97 10.20 15.06 19.86
C SER A 97 9.87 16.31 20.69
N LEU A 98 8.78 17.01 20.37
CA LEU A 98 8.31 18.18 21.12
C LEU A 98 7.84 17.81 22.53
N LEU A 99 7.11 16.69 22.69
CA LEU A 99 6.67 16.19 23.98
C LEU A 99 7.85 15.85 24.90
N ALA A 100 8.93 15.32 24.35
CA ALA A 100 10.15 15.02 25.11
C ALA A 100 10.82 16.30 25.66
N LEU A 101 10.70 17.42 24.94
CA LEU A 101 11.26 18.72 25.35
C LEU A 101 10.33 19.47 26.31
N LYS A 102 9.03 19.51 25.99
CA LYS A 102 8.01 20.23 26.77
C LYS A 102 6.65 19.51 26.66
N PRO A 103 6.28 18.70 27.65
CA PRO A 103 4.97 18.08 27.67
C PRO A 103 3.86 19.13 27.84
N THR A 104 2.94 19.21 26.88
CA THR A 104 1.73 20.05 26.97
C THR A 104 0.49 19.23 26.67
N GLY A 105 -0.68 19.68 27.15
CA GLY A 105 -1.96 19.03 26.86
C GLY A 105 -2.27 19.00 25.36
N ASP A 106 -1.99 20.10 24.65
CA ASP A 106 -2.23 20.18 23.21
C ASP A 106 -1.36 19.22 22.39
N LEU A 107 -0.09 19.05 22.76
CA LEU A 107 0.79 18.09 22.07
C LEU A 107 0.33 16.64 22.31
N LYS A 108 -0.14 16.31 23.51
CA LYS A 108 -0.72 14.98 23.80
C LYS A 108 -1.96 14.73 22.97
N ARG A 109 -2.89 15.69 22.94
CA ARG A 109 -4.12 15.61 22.12
C ARG A 109 -3.81 15.47 20.64
N ARG A 110 -2.85 16.24 20.12
CA ARG A 110 -2.41 16.14 18.72
C ARG A 110 -1.87 14.74 18.41
N LYS A 111 -1.04 14.17 19.30
CA LYS A 111 -0.50 12.81 19.13
C LYS A 111 -1.62 11.76 19.08
N GLU A 112 -2.58 11.83 20.00
CA GLU A 112 -3.72 10.90 20.05
C GLU A 112 -4.60 11.00 18.80
N GLU A 113 -4.88 12.22 18.34
CA GLU A 113 -5.64 12.47 17.11
C GLU A 113 -4.89 11.93 15.88
N ALA A 114 -3.59 12.24 15.75
CA ALA A 114 -2.73 11.74 14.67
C ALA A 114 -2.69 10.21 14.64
N PHE A 115 -2.53 9.57 15.79
CA PHE A 115 -2.51 8.11 15.89
C PHE A 115 -3.85 7.48 15.48
N THR A 116 -4.96 8.07 15.91
CA THR A 116 -6.31 7.62 15.54
C THR A 116 -6.53 7.70 14.03
N LEU A 117 -6.17 8.82 13.42
CA LEU A 117 -6.30 9.03 11.98
C LEU A 117 -5.39 8.08 11.17
N HIS A 118 -4.18 7.81 11.67
CA HIS A 118 -3.29 6.82 11.05
C HIS A 118 -3.94 5.43 11.01
N LEU A 119 -4.53 4.98 12.12
CA LEU A 119 -5.21 3.68 12.18
C LEU A 119 -6.45 3.62 11.29
N GLN A 120 -7.19 4.72 11.16
CA GLN A 120 -8.35 4.80 10.27
C GLN A 120 -7.93 4.68 8.79
N LEU A 121 -6.86 5.37 8.39
CA LEU A 121 -6.29 5.27 7.05
C LEU A 121 -5.78 3.85 6.76
N GLU A 122 -5.10 3.23 7.72
CA GLU A 122 -4.65 1.83 7.63
C GLU A 122 -5.84 0.89 7.42
N LYS A 123 -6.91 1.05 8.21
CA LYS A 123 -8.12 0.24 8.05
C LYS A 123 -8.76 0.43 6.67
N ALA A 124 -8.84 1.66 6.19
CA ALA A 124 -9.43 1.95 4.88
C ALA A 124 -8.68 1.27 3.73
N ASP A 125 -7.35 1.27 3.78
CA ASP A 125 -6.49 0.56 2.83
C ASP A 125 -6.69 -0.97 2.91
N GLN A 126 -6.70 -1.52 4.11
CA GLN A 126 -6.91 -2.96 4.34
C GLN A 126 -8.28 -3.43 3.85
N GLU A 127 -9.35 -2.66 4.07
CA GLU A 127 -10.69 -3.05 3.61
C GLU A 127 -10.78 -3.10 2.07
N MET A 128 -10.10 -2.20 1.36
CA MET A 128 -9.98 -2.27 -0.10
C MET A 128 -9.24 -3.54 -0.55
N MET A 129 -8.08 -3.82 0.06
CA MET A 129 -7.31 -5.04 -0.23
C MET A 129 -8.09 -6.31 0.07
N ASN A 130 -8.81 -6.34 1.19
CA ASN A 130 -9.66 -7.46 1.58
C ASN A 130 -10.80 -7.67 0.60
N TRP A 131 -11.46 -6.60 0.16
CA TRP A 131 -12.51 -6.69 -0.85
C TRP A 131 -11.97 -7.26 -2.17
N MET A 132 -10.84 -6.74 -2.67
CA MET A 132 -10.23 -7.27 -3.91
C MET A 132 -9.83 -8.74 -3.78
N HIS A 133 -9.36 -9.15 -2.60
CA HIS A 133 -9.04 -10.55 -2.35
C HIS A 133 -10.28 -11.45 -2.29
N GLN A 134 -11.39 -10.96 -1.76
CA GLN A 134 -12.65 -11.70 -1.58
C GLN A 134 -13.52 -11.72 -2.85
N TYR A 135 -13.45 -10.70 -3.69
CA TYR A 135 -14.19 -10.64 -4.94
C TYR A 135 -13.69 -11.73 -5.90
N LYS A 136 -14.63 -12.48 -6.49
CA LYS A 136 -14.36 -13.61 -7.40
C LYS A 136 -15.32 -13.56 -8.58
N ALA A 137 -14.88 -12.96 -9.69
CA ALA A 137 -15.65 -12.87 -10.92
C ALA A 137 -16.10 -14.26 -11.43
N ASP A 138 -15.21 -15.26 -11.35
CA ASP A 138 -15.48 -16.64 -11.79
C ASP A 138 -16.68 -17.29 -11.08
N THR A 139 -17.03 -16.83 -9.88
CA THR A 139 -18.20 -17.33 -9.14
C THR A 139 -19.48 -17.12 -9.94
N LEU A 140 -19.59 -16.02 -10.69
CA LEU A 140 -20.78 -15.68 -11.47
C LEU A 140 -21.10 -16.71 -12.55
N THR A 141 -20.07 -17.35 -13.12
CA THR A 141 -20.25 -18.38 -14.17
C THR A 141 -20.80 -19.70 -13.62
N LYS A 142 -20.79 -19.87 -12.29
CA LYS A 142 -21.17 -21.11 -11.59
C LYS A 142 -22.51 -21.00 -10.85
N LEU A 143 -23.13 -19.82 -10.85
CA LEU A 143 -24.36 -19.54 -10.14
C LEU A 143 -25.55 -19.48 -11.11
N ASP A 144 -26.73 -19.86 -10.64
CA ASP A 144 -27.97 -19.50 -11.31
C ASP A 144 -28.22 -17.99 -11.22
N GLU A 145 -29.19 -17.49 -11.99
CA GLU A 145 -29.49 -16.06 -12.09
C GLU A 145 -29.80 -15.40 -10.74
N GLN A 146 -30.55 -16.09 -9.88
CA GLN A 146 -30.98 -15.54 -8.58
C GLN A 146 -29.80 -15.48 -7.60
N ALA A 147 -28.97 -16.53 -7.57
CA ALA A 147 -27.77 -16.56 -6.76
C ALA A 147 -26.73 -15.55 -7.26
N ALA A 148 -26.56 -15.40 -8.58
CA ALA A 148 -25.70 -14.38 -9.18
C ALA A 148 -26.16 -12.97 -8.81
N ALA A 149 -27.46 -12.67 -8.94
CA ALA A 149 -28.04 -11.38 -8.53
C ALA A 149 -27.77 -11.07 -7.05
N THR A 150 -27.94 -12.07 -6.18
CA THR A 150 -27.69 -11.94 -4.74
C THR A 150 -26.22 -11.66 -4.45
N TYR A 151 -25.30 -12.39 -5.10
CA TYR A 151 -23.87 -12.18 -4.96
C TYR A 151 -23.46 -10.77 -5.41
N ILE A 152 -23.93 -10.31 -6.59
CA ILE A 152 -23.59 -8.98 -7.10
C ILE A 152 -24.10 -7.89 -6.17
N ALA A 153 -25.33 -8.02 -5.64
CA ALA A 153 -25.87 -7.07 -4.68
C ALA A 153 -25.04 -6.99 -3.38
N ASP A 154 -24.61 -8.14 -2.85
CA ASP A 154 -23.70 -8.21 -1.69
C ASP A 154 -22.35 -7.54 -1.99
N GLN A 155 -21.74 -7.84 -3.13
CA GLN A 155 -20.46 -7.23 -3.52
C GLN A 155 -20.58 -5.72 -3.73
N LYS A 156 -21.71 -5.25 -4.28
CA LYS A 156 -22.03 -3.83 -4.39
C LYS A 156 -22.02 -3.19 -3.02
N MET A 157 -22.85 -3.66 -2.08
CA MET A 157 -22.92 -3.11 -0.72
C MET A 157 -21.55 -3.05 -0.04
N LYS A 158 -20.72 -4.10 -0.21
CA LYS A 158 -19.36 -4.13 0.35
C LYS A 158 -18.46 -3.05 -0.24
N ILE A 159 -18.40 -2.90 -1.56
CA ILE A 159 -17.56 -1.87 -2.18
C ILE A 159 -18.08 -0.45 -1.87
N GLU A 160 -19.39 -0.26 -1.69
CA GLU A 160 -19.93 1.03 -1.21
C GLU A 160 -19.45 1.35 0.22
N ALA A 161 -19.41 0.35 1.09
CA ALA A 161 -18.89 0.52 2.45
C ALA A 161 -17.39 0.86 2.44
N VAL A 162 -16.59 0.21 1.59
CA VAL A 162 -15.16 0.53 1.39
C VAL A 162 -15.00 1.98 0.92
N ARG A 163 -15.73 2.39 -0.13
CA ARG A 163 -15.72 3.76 -0.65
C ARG A 163 -16.02 4.80 0.43
N ASN A 164 -17.06 4.57 1.23
CA ASN A 164 -17.46 5.47 2.30
C ASN A 164 -16.39 5.59 3.38
N LEU A 165 -15.80 4.46 3.77
CA LEU A 165 -14.70 4.42 4.74
C LEU A 165 -13.48 5.20 4.22
N MET A 166 -13.02 4.89 3.00
CA MET A 166 -11.88 5.57 2.38
C MET A 166 -12.12 7.09 2.29
N THR A 167 -13.27 7.50 1.77
CA THR A 167 -13.61 8.92 1.60
C THR A 167 -13.62 9.66 2.93
N LYS A 168 -14.21 9.05 3.97
CA LYS A 168 -14.25 9.62 5.31
C LYS A 168 -12.85 9.75 5.92
N SER A 169 -12.08 8.66 5.95
CA SER A 169 -10.74 8.63 6.54
C SER A 169 -9.79 9.61 5.85
N ILE A 170 -9.87 9.72 4.53
CA ILE A 170 -9.11 10.70 3.75
C ILE A 170 -9.50 12.12 4.16
N LYS A 171 -10.80 12.44 4.18
CA LYS A 171 -11.28 13.78 4.52
C LYS A 171 -10.83 14.21 5.91
N GLU A 172 -10.98 13.34 6.91
CA GLU A 172 -10.58 13.62 8.30
C GLU A 172 -9.06 13.83 8.42
N ALA A 173 -8.28 12.98 7.77
CA ALA A 173 -6.82 13.12 7.74
C ALA A 173 -6.35 14.38 7.01
N GLN A 174 -6.98 14.75 5.90
CA GLN A 174 -6.67 16.01 5.20
C GLN A 174 -6.88 17.21 6.10
N ILE A 175 -8.06 17.31 6.72
CA ILE A 175 -8.40 18.37 7.67
C ILE A 175 -7.35 18.46 8.79
N PHE A 176 -6.92 17.33 9.35
CA PHE A 176 -5.88 17.30 10.37
C PHE A 176 -4.53 17.82 9.87
N THR A 177 -4.11 17.39 8.68
CA THR A 177 -2.80 17.77 8.12
C THR A 177 -2.74 19.22 7.63
N GLU A 178 -3.87 19.83 7.33
CA GLU A 178 -4.00 21.23 6.89
C GLU A 178 -4.02 22.23 8.05
N LYS A 179 -4.42 21.81 9.26
CA LYS A 179 -4.45 22.62 10.49
C LYS A 179 -3.06 22.91 11.09
N ARG A 180 -2.04 23.15 10.26
CA ARG A 180 -0.69 23.47 10.73
C ARG A 180 -0.58 24.90 11.23
#